data_AF-A0A967HN97-F1
#
_entry.id   AF-A0A967HN97-F1
#
_cell.length_a   1.000
_cell.length_b   1.000
_cell.length_c   1.000
_cell.angle_alpha   90.00
_cell.angle_beta   90.00
_cell.angle_gamma   90.00
#
_symmetry.space_group_name_H-M   'P 1'
#
loop_
_entity.id
_entity.type
_entity.pdbx_description
1 polymer ?
#
loop_
_entity_poly.entity_id
_entity_poly.type
_entity_poly.pdbx_seq_one_letter_code
_entity_poly.pdbx_strand_id
1 'polypeptide(L)'
;RAFVDAMRSEFDDATHNCWAFVAGPPGTTADVGMSDDGEPHGTAGRPMLEALLHSGVGEIAAVVTRYYGGVKLGKGGLQRAYSGGVRQALDSLPRAERVLRVTVELAVEYAALEPVERAALSLDARILDEEFAAEVRLRVAVPESALADFRRLVAEATSGRARIETEDGPR
;
A
#
# COMPACT_ATOMS: atom_id res chain seq x y z
N ARG A 1 -15.33 -2.32 -1.39
CA ARG A 1 -16.65 -2.98 -1.57
C ARG A 1 -16.94 -3.26 -3.05
N ALA A 2 -16.77 -2.31 -3.97
CA ALA A 2 -17.00 -2.48 -5.40
C ALA A 2 -16.46 -3.81 -6.01
N PHE A 3 -15.23 -4.21 -5.70
CA PHE A 3 -14.67 -5.48 -6.18
C PHE A 3 -15.45 -6.71 -5.72
N VAL A 4 -15.87 -6.77 -4.46
CA VAL A 4 -16.67 -7.88 -3.91
C VAL A 4 -18.03 -7.93 -4.58
N ASP A 5 -18.67 -6.78 -4.78
CA ASP A 5 -19.98 -6.70 -5.43
C ASP A 5 -19.89 -7.12 -6.91
N ALA A 6 -18.79 -6.78 -7.59
CA ALA A 6 -18.53 -7.24 -8.96
C ALA A 6 -18.40 -8.78 -9.03
N MET A 7 -17.62 -9.40 -8.14
CA MET A 7 -17.49 -10.87 -8.10
C MET A 7 -18.81 -11.57 -7.77
N ARG A 8 -19.62 -11.00 -6.86
CA ARG A 8 -20.96 -11.53 -6.56
C ARG A 8 -21.91 -11.43 -7.75
N SER A 9 -21.75 -10.41 -8.60
CA SER A 9 -22.55 -10.26 -9.82
C SER A 9 -22.06 -11.14 -10.97
N GLU A 10 -20.75 -11.38 -11.08
CA GLU A 10 -20.15 -12.24 -12.10
C GLU A 10 -20.44 -13.72 -11.82
N PHE A 11 -20.40 -14.12 -10.55
CA PHE A 11 -20.68 -15.48 -10.09
C PHE A 11 -21.91 -15.50 -9.18
N ASP A 12 -23.06 -15.10 -9.74
CA ASP A 12 -24.33 -14.99 -9.03
C ASP A 12 -24.96 -16.36 -8.68
N ASP A 13 -24.58 -17.40 -9.42
CA ASP A 13 -25.00 -18.79 -9.23
C ASP A 13 -24.11 -19.57 -8.25
N ALA A 14 -23.04 -18.95 -7.75
CA ALA A 14 -22.16 -19.56 -6.76
C ALA A 14 -22.88 -19.75 -5.42
N THR A 15 -22.49 -20.79 -4.68
CA THR A 15 -23.06 -21.07 -3.36
C THR A 15 -22.59 -20.03 -2.34
N HIS A 16 -21.32 -19.66 -2.40
CA HIS A 16 -20.71 -18.67 -1.50
C HIS A 16 -19.66 -17.84 -2.25
N ASN A 17 -19.62 -16.54 -1.98
CA ASN A 17 -18.58 -15.59 -2.37
C ASN A 17 -17.93 -15.02 -1.10
N CYS A 18 -17.10 -15.84 -0.46
CA CYS A 18 -16.38 -15.47 0.76
C CYS A 18 -15.29 -14.46 0.43
N TRP A 19 -15.01 -13.52 1.34
CA TRP A 19 -14.03 -12.47 1.07
C TRP A 19 -13.22 -12.08 2.29
N ALA A 20 -12.04 -11.52 2.05
CA ALA A 20 -11.18 -10.89 3.05
C ALA A 20 -10.39 -9.74 2.43
N PHE A 21 -10.02 -8.73 3.23
CA PHE A 21 -9.17 -7.64 2.78
C PHE A 21 -8.26 -7.10 3.90
N VAL A 22 -7.15 -6.51 3.47
CA VAL A 22 -6.25 -5.67 4.26
C VAL A 22 -6.10 -4.35 3.51
N ALA A 23 -6.69 -3.26 4.01
CA ALA A 23 -6.68 -1.97 3.33
C ALA A 23 -5.50 -1.08 3.73
N GLY A 24 -4.81 -1.41 4.84
CA GLY A 24 -3.61 -0.72 5.29
C GLY A 24 -2.32 -1.30 4.73
N PRO A 25 -1.17 -0.73 5.11
CA PRO A 25 0.15 -1.27 4.78
C PRO A 25 0.36 -2.70 5.32
N PRO A 26 1.34 -3.45 4.79
CA PRO A 26 1.70 -4.75 5.33
C PRO A 26 1.92 -4.73 6.86
N GLY A 27 1.41 -5.74 7.56
CA GLY A 27 1.62 -5.91 8.99
C GLY A 27 0.69 -5.10 9.92
N THR A 28 -0.17 -4.23 9.40
CA THR A 28 -1.22 -3.59 10.21
C THR A 28 -2.52 -4.39 10.21
N THR A 29 -3.27 -4.29 11.31
CA THR A 29 -4.61 -4.84 11.45
C THR A 29 -5.68 -3.75 11.66
N ALA A 30 -5.31 -2.47 11.51
CA ALA A 30 -6.21 -1.35 11.73
C ALA A 30 -7.41 -1.38 10.76
N ASP A 31 -7.17 -1.68 9.48
CA ASP A 31 -8.17 -1.60 8.42
C ASP A 31 -8.31 -2.95 7.71
N VAL A 32 -8.89 -3.93 8.40
CA VAL A 32 -9.13 -5.29 7.89
C VAL A 32 -10.60 -5.67 7.94
N GLY A 33 -11.01 -6.58 7.06
CA GLY A 33 -12.36 -7.12 7.08
C GLY A 33 -12.45 -8.47 6.39
N MET A 34 -13.50 -9.23 6.71
CA MET A 34 -13.75 -10.54 6.14
C MET A 34 -15.23 -10.94 6.24
N SER A 35 -15.64 -11.91 5.43
CA SER A 35 -16.96 -12.55 5.47
C SER A 35 -16.85 -14.02 5.10
N ASP A 36 -17.60 -14.85 5.82
CA ASP A 36 -17.82 -16.26 5.49
C ASP A 36 -18.96 -16.47 4.47
N ASP A 37 -19.70 -15.43 4.09
CA ASP A 37 -20.80 -15.46 3.10
C ASP A 37 -21.73 -16.69 3.17
N GLY A 38 -22.13 -17.08 4.39
CA GLY A 38 -23.02 -18.22 4.63
C GLY A 38 -22.32 -19.57 4.86
N GLU A 39 -20.99 -19.64 4.72
CA GLU A 39 -20.21 -20.77 5.24
C GLU A 39 -20.30 -20.85 6.77
N PRO A 40 -20.01 -22.02 7.37
CA PRO A 40 -19.89 -22.13 8.82
C PRO A 40 -18.93 -21.08 9.37
N HIS A 41 -19.33 -20.42 10.45
CA HIS A 41 -18.59 -19.31 11.04
C HIS A 41 -17.10 -19.63 11.27
N GLY A 42 -16.23 -18.75 10.77
CA GLY A 42 -14.78 -18.82 10.92
C GLY A 42 -14.11 -19.90 10.06
N THR A 43 -14.80 -20.43 9.04
CA THR A 43 -14.22 -21.47 8.16
C THR A 43 -13.73 -20.96 6.82
N ALA A 44 -14.07 -19.72 6.43
CA ALA A 44 -13.65 -19.13 5.16
C ALA A 44 -12.96 -17.78 5.36
N GLY A 45 -13.68 -16.77 5.82
CA GLY A 45 -13.19 -15.39 5.90
C GLY A 45 -11.96 -15.24 6.79
N ARG A 46 -11.95 -15.89 7.96
CA ARG A 46 -10.79 -15.85 8.89
C ARG A 46 -9.53 -16.48 8.29
N PRO A 47 -9.55 -17.73 7.78
CA PRO A 47 -8.41 -18.32 7.09
C PRO A 47 -7.91 -17.50 5.89
N MET A 48 -8.81 -16.87 5.12
CA MET A 48 -8.43 -15.99 4.01
C MET A 48 -7.70 -14.74 4.51
N LEU A 49 -8.24 -14.08 5.53
CA LEU A 49 -7.63 -12.88 6.11
C LEU A 49 -6.24 -13.19 6.70
N GLU A 50 -6.11 -14.32 7.39
CA GLU A 50 -4.81 -14.76 7.90
C GLU A 50 -3.81 -14.97 6.77
N ALA A 51 -4.20 -15.59 5.65
CA ALA A 51 -3.31 -15.74 4.50
C ALA A 51 -2.84 -14.38 3.94
N LEU A 52 -3.74 -13.39 3.86
CA LEU A 52 -3.38 -12.04 3.42
C LEU A 52 -2.41 -11.36 4.39
N LEU A 53 -2.69 -11.39 5.70
CA LEU A 53 -1.84 -10.76 6.71
C LEU A 53 -0.41 -11.31 6.74
N HIS A 54 -0.24 -12.61 6.52
CA HIS A 54 1.07 -13.26 6.48
C HIS A 54 1.79 -13.12 5.12
N SER A 55 1.12 -12.56 4.11
CA SER A 55 1.71 -12.43 2.76
C SER A 55 2.74 -11.31 2.64
N GLY A 56 2.75 -10.37 3.58
CA GLY A 56 3.55 -9.15 3.50
C GLY A 56 3.04 -8.15 2.44
N VAL A 57 1.83 -8.33 1.93
CA VAL A 57 1.18 -7.44 0.96
C VAL A 57 0.04 -6.69 1.64
N GLY A 58 0.05 -5.36 1.54
CA GLY A 58 -1.01 -4.47 1.99
C GLY A 58 -1.91 -4.04 0.83
N GLU A 59 -2.95 -3.26 1.13
CA GLU A 59 -3.86 -2.68 0.13
C GLU A 59 -4.45 -3.74 -0.83
N ILE A 60 -4.86 -4.89 -0.28
CA ILE A 60 -5.28 -6.07 -1.03
C ILE A 60 -6.66 -6.59 -0.57
N ALA A 61 -7.45 -7.09 -1.52
CA ALA A 61 -8.69 -7.82 -1.26
C ALA A 61 -8.70 -9.14 -2.03
N ALA A 62 -9.32 -10.16 -1.45
CA ALA A 62 -9.50 -11.47 -2.07
C ALA A 62 -10.95 -11.93 -1.93
N VAL A 63 -11.47 -12.56 -2.99
CA VAL A 63 -12.76 -13.25 -3.01
C VAL A 63 -12.49 -14.69 -3.42
N VAL A 64 -13.09 -15.65 -2.70
CA VAL A 64 -13.10 -17.06 -3.09
C VAL A 64 -14.56 -17.43 -3.36
N THR A 65 -14.84 -17.65 -4.64
CA THR A 65 -16.13 -18.12 -5.14
C THR A 65 -16.17 -19.64 -5.04
N ARG A 66 -17.20 -20.16 -4.37
CA ARG A 66 -17.37 -21.59 -4.12
C ARG A 66 -18.71 -22.09 -4.65
N TYR A 67 -18.65 -23.19 -5.39
CA TYR A 67 -19.79 -24.00 -5.81
C TYR A 67 -19.88 -25.27 -4.95
N TYR A 68 -21.06 -25.60 -4.43
CA TYR A 68 -21.26 -26.82 -3.67
C TYR A 68 -21.19 -28.06 -4.56
N GLY A 69 -20.12 -28.85 -4.41
CA GLY A 69 -19.86 -30.05 -5.21
C GLY A 69 -20.52 -31.34 -4.71
N GLY A 70 -21.56 -31.28 -3.88
CA GLY A 70 -22.29 -32.48 -3.41
C GLY A 70 -21.74 -33.16 -2.15
N VAL A 71 -20.49 -32.90 -1.76
CA VAL A 71 -19.83 -33.49 -0.58
C VAL A 71 -19.37 -32.42 0.41
N LYS A 72 -19.63 -32.63 1.70
CA LYS A 72 -19.20 -31.73 2.77
C LYS A 72 -17.73 -31.97 3.13
N LEU A 73 -16.92 -30.91 3.13
CA LEU A 73 -15.49 -30.95 3.45
C LEU A 73 -15.18 -30.99 4.96
N GLY A 74 -16.16 -30.71 5.81
CA GLY A 74 -15.95 -30.45 7.24
C GLY A 74 -15.18 -29.15 7.50
N LYS A 75 -15.13 -28.69 8.76
CA LYS A 75 -14.54 -27.39 9.12
C LYS A 75 -13.07 -27.27 8.70
N GLY A 76 -12.25 -28.27 9.02
CA GLY A 76 -10.82 -28.25 8.67
C GLY A 76 -10.56 -28.32 7.17
N GLY A 77 -11.43 -28.99 6.40
CA GLY A 77 -11.33 -29.03 4.95
C GLY A 77 -11.64 -27.68 4.32
N LEU A 78 -12.68 -26.98 4.80
CA LEU A 78 -13.03 -25.63 4.35
C LEU A 78 -11.89 -24.64 4.63
N GLN A 79 -11.37 -24.62 5.86
CA GLN A 79 -10.30 -23.71 6.23
C GLN A 79 -9.04 -23.88 5.35
N ARG A 80 -8.68 -25.14 5.02
CA ARG A 80 -7.57 -25.43 4.10
C ARG A 80 -7.87 -25.01 2.67
N ALA A 81 -9.09 -25.23 2.17
CA ALA A 81 -9.48 -24.84 0.82
C ALA A 81 -9.43 -23.31 0.65
N TYR A 82 -10.05 -22.56 1.56
CA TYR A 82 -10.13 -21.10 1.49
C TYR A 82 -8.77 -20.43 1.65
N SER A 83 -7.99 -20.80 2.67
CA SER A 83 -6.64 -20.24 2.83
C SER A 83 -5.68 -20.71 1.73
N GLY A 84 -5.83 -21.94 1.24
CA GLY A 84 -5.03 -22.49 0.14
C GLY A 84 -5.25 -21.75 -1.16
N GLY A 85 -6.52 -21.47 -1.52
CA GLY A 85 -6.85 -20.71 -2.72
C GLY A 85 -6.26 -19.29 -2.71
N VAL A 86 -6.35 -18.60 -1.57
CA VAL A 86 -5.74 -17.26 -1.42
C VAL A 86 -4.22 -17.34 -1.54
N ARG A 87 -3.55 -18.32 -0.90
CA ARG A 87 -2.09 -18.48 -1.00
C ARG A 87 -1.65 -18.74 -2.45
N GLN A 88 -2.35 -19.61 -3.16
CA GLN A 88 -2.04 -19.90 -4.57
C GLN A 88 -2.18 -18.66 -5.46
N ALA A 89 -3.19 -17.83 -5.22
CA ALA A 89 -3.34 -16.55 -5.92
C ALA A 89 -2.17 -15.60 -5.60
N LEU A 90 -1.77 -15.51 -4.33
CA LEU A 90 -0.65 -14.68 -3.88
C LEU A 90 0.71 -15.11 -4.46
N ASP A 91 0.91 -16.39 -4.73
CA ASP A 91 2.16 -16.92 -5.29
C ASP A 91 2.42 -16.38 -6.70
N SER A 92 1.36 -16.10 -7.47
CA SER A 92 1.44 -15.57 -8.84
C SER A 92 1.14 -14.07 -8.95
N LEU A 93 0.79 -13.42 -7.83
CA LEU A 93 0.41 -12.01 -7.81
C LEU A 93 1.62 -11.10 -8.11
N PRO A 94 1.59 -10.30 -9.19
CA PRO A 94 2.60 -9.27 -9.43
C PRO A 94 2.58 -8.22 -8.31
N ARG A 95 3.76 -7.78 -7.87
CA ARG A 95 3.91 -6.88 -6.73
C ARG A 95 4.76 -5.68 -7.12
N ALA A 96 4.42 -4.53 -6.56
CA ALA A 96 5.24 -3.33 -6.64
C ALA A 96 5.30 -2.71 -5.25
N GLU A 97 6.44 -2.10 -4.93
CA GLU A 97 6.56 -1.30 -3.72
C GLU A 97 5.79 0.01 -3.87
N ARG A 98 4.98 0.35 -2.85
CA ARG A 98 4.31 1.64 -2.76
C ARG A 98 5.01 2.49 -1.70
N VAL A 99 5.74 3.50 -2.15
CA VAL A 99 6.41 4.47 -1.27
C VAL A 99 5.51 5.69 -1.13
N LEU A 100 5.05 5.98 0.09
CA LEU A 100 4.36 7.21 0.41
C LEU A 100 5.35 8.38 0.35
N ARG A 101 4.97 9.41 -0.39
CA ARG A 101 5.81 10.58 -0.62
C ARG A 101 5.09 11.83 -0.20
N VAL A 102 5.83 12.73 0.43
CA VAL A 102 5.39 14.06 0.78
C VAL A 102 6.09 15.04 -0.14
N THR A 103 5.35 15.98 -0.69
CA THR A 103 5.94 17.03 -1.52
C THR A 103 6.42 18.18 -0.63
N VAL A 104 7.67 18.57 -0.83
CA VAL A 104 8.26 19.74 -0.18
C VAL A 104 8.66 20.77 -1.22
N GLU A 105 8.46 22.03 -0.88
CA GLU A 105 8.96 23.17 -1.63
C GLU A 105 10.12 23.80 -0.88
N LEU A 106 11.18 24.14 -1.60
CA LEU A 106 12.32 24.82 -1.01
C LEU A 106 12.94 25.84 -1.96
N ALA A 107 13.45 26.92 -1.37
CA ALA A 107 14.23 27.93 -2.07
C ALA A 107 15.68 27.86 -1.58
N VAL A 108 16.62 27.74 -2.51
CA VAL A 108 18.05 27.58 -2.23
C VAL A 108 18.91 28.47 -3.12
N GLU A 109 20.07 28.87 -2.61
CA GLU A 109 21.11 29.52 -3.42
C GLU A 109 21.67 28.52 -4.44
N TYR A 110 22.13 29.01 -5.60
CA TYR A 110 22.72 28.17 -6.66
C TYR A 110 23.87 27.28 -6.16
N ALA A 111 24.66 27.76 -5.20
CA ALA A 111 25.76 26.97 -4.60
C ALA A 111 25.28 25.74 -3.80
N ALA A 112 24.02 25.74 -3.36
CA ALA A 112 23.41 24.64 -2.62
C ALA A 112 22.60 23.69 -3.50
N LEU A 113 22.39 23.99 -4.78
CA LEU A 113 21.61 23.16 -5.70
C LEU A 113 22.19 21.74 -5.82
N GLU A 114 23.45 21.60 -6.22
CA GLU A 114 24.09 20.29 -6.40
C GLU A 114 24.11 19.44 -5.10
N PRO A 115 24.45 19.99 -3.91
CA PRO A 115 24.28 19.27 -2.65
C PRO A 115 22.85 18.78 -2.39
N VAL A 116 21.83 19.59 -2.73
CA VAL A 116 20.42 19.25 -2.53
C VAL A 116 19.97 18.16 -3.50
N GLU A 117 20.35 18.24 -4.78
CA GLU A 117 20.10 17.19 -5.78
C GLU A 117 20.72 15.85 -5.33
N ARG A 118 21.94 15.88 -4.80
CA ARG A 118 22.62 14.71 -4.26
C ARG A 118 21.90 14.14 -3.05
N ALA A 119 21.44 15.00 -2.14
CA ALA A 119 20.64 14.58 -0.99
C ALA A 119 19.33 13.91 -1.46
N ALA A 120 18.65 14.52 -2.43
CA ALA A 120 17.42 13.96 -3.00
C ALA A 120 17.66 12.57 -3.58
N LEU A 121 18.67 12.41 -4.44
CA LEU A 121 19.03 11.12 -5.03
C LEU A 121 19.36 10.06 -3.98
N SER A 122 20.14 10.42 -2.95
CA SER A 122 20.56 9.49 -1.89
C SER A 122 19.42 8.96 -1.02
N LEU A 123 18.32 9.71 -0.96
CA LEU A 123 17.13 9.39 -0.15
C LEU A 123 15.95 8.91 -1.01
N ASP A 124 16.21 8.53 -2.27
CA ASP A 124 15.20 8.18 -3.25
C ASP A 124 14.11 9.26 -3.39
N ALA A 125 14.42 10.53 -3.14
CA ALA A 125 13.53 11.65 -3.39
C ALA A 125 13.60 12.07 -4.86
N ARG A 126 12.48 12.62 -5.37
CA ARG A 126 12.35 12.98 -6.78
C ARG A 126 12.11 14.48 -6.92
N ILE A 127 12.95 15.16 -7.69
CA ILE A 127 12.71 16.54 -8.09
C ILE A 127 11.57 16.52 -9.11
N LEU A 128 10.49 17.23 -8.81
CA LEU A 128 9.28 17.34 -9.61
C LEU A 128 9.32 18.56 -10.52
N ASP A 129 9.88 19.67 -10.03
CA ASP A 129 9.97 20.94 -10.74
C ASP A 129 11.15 21.78 -10.23
N GLU A 130 11.69 22.61 -11.12
CA GLU A 130 12.83 23.48 -10.87
C GLU A 130 12.63 24.84 -11.54
N GLU A 131 12.65 25.91 -10.75
CA GLU A 131 12.51 27.28 -11.24
C GLU A 131 13.75 28.11 -10.88
N PHE A 132 14.42 28.61 -11.91
CA PHE A 132 15.63 29.41 -11.77
C PHE A 132 15.30 30.91 -11.79
N ALA A 133 15.40 31.56 -10.64
CA ALA A 133 15.21 32.99 -10.47
C ALA A 133 16.39 33.61 -9.69
N ALA A 134 16.11 34.58 -8.80
CA ALA A 134 17.12 35.10 -7.87
C ALA A 134 17.70 33.99 -6.96
N GLU A 135 16.85 33.04 -6.60
CA GLU A 135 17.19 31.76 -5.95
C GLU A 135 16.60 30.63 -6.81
N VAL A 136 17.06 29.40 -6.58
CA VAL A 136 16.50 28.21 -7.22
C VAL A 136 15.36 27.70 -6.35
N ARG A 137 14.15 27.63 -6.91
CA ARG A 137 13.00 27.00 -6.27
C ARG A 137 12.87 25.57 -6.75
N LEU A 138 12.75 24.64 -5.82
CA LEU A 138 12.63 23.21 -6.09
C LEU A 138 11.34 22.69 -5.49
N ARG A 139 10.66 21.83 -6.22
CA ARG A 139 9.57 21.01 -5.70
C ARG A 139 10.03 19.56 -5.69
N VAL A 140 10.03 18.92 -4.52
CA VAL A 140 10.65 17.60 -4.33
C VAL A 140 9.67 16.64 -3.65
N ALA A 141 9.43 15.48 -4.25
CA ALA A 141 8.67 14.38 -3.66
C ALA A 141 9.61 13.48 -2.85
N VAL A 142 9.57 13.61 -1.53
CA VAL A 142 10.45 12.91 -0.59
C VAL A 142 9.71 11.73 0.03
N PRO A 143 10.30 10.53 0.14
CA PRO A 143 9.70 9.46 0.94
C PRO A 143 9.39 9.95 2.35
N GLU A 144 8.20 9.67 2.86
CA GLU A 144 7.79 10.14 4.19
C GLU A 144 8.78 9.68 5.28
N SER A 145 9.27 8.44 5.15
CA SER A 145 10.30 7.86 6.02
C SER A 145 11.64 8.59 5.99
N ALA A 146 11.96 9.29 4.91
CA ALA A 146 13.22 10.00 4.70
C ALA A 146 13.11 11.52 4.90
N LEU A 147 11.91 12.04 5.19
CA LEU A 147 11.65 13.49 5.27
C LEU A 147 12.53 14.20 6.32
N ALA A 148 12.74 13.58 7.48
CA ALA A 148 13.57 14.14 8.54
C ALA A 148 15.04 14.26 8.11
N ASP A 149 15.59 13.22 7.47
CA ASP A 149 16.95 13.22 6.96
C ASP A 149 17.13 14.18 5.79
N PHE A 150 16.15 14.26 4.89
CA PHE A 150 16.17 15.22 3.79
C PHE A 150 16.26 16.65 4.31
N ARG A 151 15.42 17.03 5.28
CA ARG A 151 15.46 18.35 5.92
C ARG A 151 16.82 18.65 6.56
N ARG A 152 17.43 17.65 7.22
CA ARG A 152 18.77 17.80 7.82
C ARG A 152 19.84 18.06 6.76
N LEU A 153 19.88 17.28 5.69
CA LEU A 153 20.87 17.44 4.61
C LEU A 153 20.72 18.78 3.88
N VAL A 154 19.48 19.23 3.63
CA VAL A 154 19.21 20.55 3.04
C VAL A 154 19.67 21.67 3.97
N ALA A 155 19.44 21.55 5.28
CA ALA A 155 19.92 22.52 6.26
C ALA A 155 21.47 22.58 6.29
N GLU A 156 22.16 21.43 6.25
CA GLU A 156 23.62 21.36 6.16
C GLU A 156 24.14 22.03 4.88
N ALA A 157 23.53 21.74 3.73
CA ALA A 157 23.90 22.32 2.43
C ALA A 157 23.71 23.85 2.36
N THR A 158 22.74 24.38 3.10
CA THR A 158 22.36 25.80 3.03
C THR A 158 22.86 26.61 4.23
N SER A 159 23.63 25.99 5.13
CA SER A 159 23.97 26.58 6.44
C SER A 159 22.74 27.05 7.22
N GLY A 160 21.63 26.32 7.11
CA GLY A 160 20.35 26.59 7.76
C GLY A 160 19.52 27.72 7.16
N ARG A 161 19.90 28.24 5.98
CA ARG A 161 19.21 29.39 5.35
C ARG A 161 18.04 29.02 4.45
N ALA A 162 17.92 27.74 4.05
CA ALA A 162 16.79 27.30 3.24
C ALA A 162 15.46 27.35 4.01
N ARG A 163 14.43 27.82 3.32
CA ARG A 163 13.04 27.64 3.74
C ARG A 163 12.52 26.36 3.10
N ILE A 164 11.99 25.45 3.92
CA ILE A 164 11.39 24.20 3.47
C ILE A 164 9.94 24.22 3.94
N GLU A 165 9.02 24.24 3.00
CA GLU A 165 7.58 24.14 3.24
C GLU A 165 7.09 22.79 2.76
N THR A 166 6.14 22.22 3.48
CA THR A 166 5.57 20.91 3.14
C THR A 166 4.20 21.19 2.55
N GLU A 167 3.96 20.74 1.34
CA GLU A 167 2.60 20.77 0.79
C GLU A 167 1.79 19.70 1.52
N ASP A 168 0.73 20.12 2.22
CA ASP A 168 -0.28 19.19 2.69
C ASP A 168 -0.97 18.60 1.45
N GLY A 169 -0.59 17.38 1.08
CA GLY A 169 -1.23 16.65 0.00
C GLY A 169 -2.73 16.46 0.27
N PRO A 170 -3.55 16.23 -0.78
CA PRO A 170 -4.96 15.91 -0.57
C PRO A 170 -5.07 14.64 0.28
N ARG A 171 -5.78 14.75 1.41
CA ARG A 171 -6.08 13.64 2.32
C ARG A 171 -6.93 12.57 1.64
#